data_AF-A0A842RFS0-F1
#
_entry.id   AF-A0A842RFS0-F1
#
_cell.length_a   1.000
_cell.length_b   1.000
_cell.length_c   1.000
_cell.angle_alpha   90.00
_cell.angle_beta   90.00
_cell.angle_gamma   90.00
#
_symmetry.space_group_name_H-M   'P 1'
#
loop_
_entity.id
_entity.type
_entity.pdbx_description
1 polymer ?
#
loop_
_entity_poly.entity_id
_entity_poly.type
_entity_poly.pdbx_seq_one_letter_code
_entity_poly.pdbx_strand_id
1 'polypeptide(L)'
;MSTINRIFLLLEDGKPRSVRQIARELEMDPGPVSDAVLRQWNKRTIARTKKRISEIDYQHKGRAGRSRNVRHYYLYCLPEDMDYRFHLKPEEEDQEPSINKAQKVREFIRENKDEAFFSREIADALAEFGVKITDVMPTLRKMEEKRDCYIRGYSDLEFERPFQEGFLSTFLDSEKPPRTAIKEAFNRTEKKLQDRASSNEFLQRLHRIHDAIVTNSQRREITAKFFLDNLLDCSPYQLNHAIDRCLQLYPHFRKVKIFNRFVFFYDSSILDKKELQAQIALKKNWLRKVAGRWNRLGHNWEAVAGWFVDQFTSGVTFWSQDHRKRAPLDPLLPKRGMHPRRITLHLLKPVGDRKHFAEVDRVWEVKSTAFAKTPTIYVMEAKWSLVRKRVLDDFFEVLRWSKEFGSDSTRGRVIKSGVVPIFAASSFAKETIKIGKESLSVAQYAGRLNIELWTQAKFNEMLYERSIPMNITVQKVCRVAADEDEVAEILDTIWKTPKKAESILREYSIKNKELLDFEDEIKKKRKNKR
;
A
#
# COMPACT_ATOMS: atom_id res chain seq x y z
N MET A 1 -35.85 -56.00 -42.78
CA MET A 1 -36.71 -54.98 -42.16
C MET A 1 -35.86 -53.74 -41.88
N SER A 2 -36.30 -52.54 -42.27
CA SER A 2 -35.49 -51.32 -42.10
C SER A 2 -35.30 -50.98 -40.62
N THR A 3 -34.20 -50.30 -40.26
CA THR A 3 -33.93 -49.82 -38.88
C THR A 3 -35.10 -49.03 -38.31
N ILE A 4 -35.77 -48.24 -39.15
CA ILE A 4 -36.92 -47.42 -38.77
C ILE A 4 -38.13 -48.29 -38.43
N ASN A 5 -38.44 -49.31 -39.23
CA ASN A 5 -39.58 -50.19 -38.97
C ASN A 5 -39.39 -50.99 -37.68
N ARG A 6 -38.14 -51.38 -37.37
CA ARG A 6 -37.79 -52.04 -36.10
C ARG A 6 -37.99 -51.11 -34.90
N ILE A 7 -37.71 -49.82 -35.05
CA ILE A 7 -37.94 -48.81 -34.00
C ILE A 7 -39.44 -48.58 -33.78
N PHE A 8 -40.24 -48.48 -34.85
CA PHE A 8 -41.69 -48.32 -34.74
C PHE A 8 -42.32 -49.52 -34.01
N LEU A 9 -42.02 -50.75 -34.45
CA LEU A 9 -42.48 -51.99 -33.79
C LEU A 9 -42.10 -52.05 -32.31
N LEU A 10 -40.93 -51.51 -31.95
CA LEU A 10 -40.49 -51.49 -30.55
C LEU A 10 -41.31 -50.50 -29.71
N LEU A 11 -41.73 -49.38 -30.29
CA LEU A 11 -42.45 -48.32 -29.61
C LEU A 11 -43.98 -48.53 -29.58
N GLU A 12 -44.52 -49.49 -30.34
CA GLU A 12 -45.95 -49.86 -30.36
C GLU A 12 -46.47 -50.38 -29.01
N ASP A 13 -45.60 -50.79 -28.08
CA ASP A 13 -46.00 -51.24 -26.75
C ASP A 13 -46.36 -50.09 -25.78
N GLY A 14 -46.37 -48.85 -26.27
CA GLY A 14 -46.71 -47.64 -25.53
C GLY A 14 -45.68 -47.21 -24.48
N LYS A 15 -44.51 -47.87 -24.40
CA LYS A 15 -43.49 -47.56 -23.39
C LYS A 15 -42.44 -46.58 -23.93
N PRO A 16 -42.29 -45.38 -23.32
CA PRO A 16 -41.26 -44.44 -23.75
C PRO A 16 -39.85 -44.96 -23.47
N ARG A 17 -38.99 -44.93 -24.48
CA ARG A 17 -37.61 -45.43 -24.39
C ARG A 17 -36.58 -44.38 -24.76
N SER A 18 -35.40 -44.47 -24.14
CA SER A 18 -34.20 -43.72 -24.56
C SER A 18 -33.54 -44.38 -25.75
N VAL A 19 -32.73 -43.62 -26.51
CA VAL A 19 -31.93 -44.14 -27.64
C VAL A 19 -31.12 -45.38 -27.27
N ARG A 20 -30.59 -45.45 -26.04
CA ARG A 20 -29.82 -46.61 -25.58
C ARG A 20 -30.66 -47.82 -25.26
N GLN A 21 -31.87 -47.63 -24.72
CA GLN A 21 -32.81 -48.73 -24.52
C GLN A 21 -33.24 -49.30 -25.86
N ILE A 22 -33.58 -48.43 -26.82
CA ILE A 22 -33.91 -48.81 -28.20
C ILE A 22 -32.72 -49.55 -28.85
N ALA A 23 -31.51 -49.01 -28.74
CA ALA A 23 -30.31 -49.63 -29.29
C ALA A 23 -29.99 -50.99 -28.64
N ARG A 24 -30.19 -51.13 -27.33
CA ARG A 24 -29.99 -52.39 -26.60
C ARG A 24 -31.02 -53.44 -26.97
N GLU A 25 -32.30 -53.09 -27.01
CA GLU A 25 -33.40 -54.01 -27.35
C GLU A 25 -33.38 -54.43 -28.83
N LEU A 26 -32.84 -53.58 -29.72
CA LEU A 26 -32.67 -53.91 -31.13
C LEU A 26 -31.30 -54.52 -31.47
N GLU A 27 -30.40 -54.65 -30.49
CA GLU A 27 -29.02 -55.10 -30.68
C GLU A 27 -28.27 -54.30 -31.76
N MET A 28 -28.40 -52.97 -31.70
CA MET A 28 -27.82 -52.02 -32.65
C MET A 28 -26.86 -51.04 -31.97
N ASP A 29 -25.98 -50.44 -32.77
CA ASP A 29 -25.16 -49.32 -32.28
C ASP A 29 -26.04 -48.09 -31.98
N PRO A 30 -25.81 -47.37 -30.86
CA PRO A 30 -26.59 -46.19 -30.50
C PRO A 30 -26.54 -45.04 -31.51
N GLY A 31 -25.46 -44.90 -32.30
CA GLY A 31 -25.31 -43.82 -33.28
C GLY A 31 -26.39 -43.86 -34.37
N PRO A 32 -26.47 -44.96 -35.15
CA PRO A 32 -27.52 -45.13 -36.16
C PRO A 32 -28.95 -45.02 -35.62
N VAL A 33 -29.19 -45.51 -34.39
CA VAL A 33 -30.49 -45.38 -33.72
C VAL A 33 -30.78 -43.92 -33.37
N SER A 34 -29.81 -43.19 -32.85
CA SER A 34 -29.93 -41.75 -32.55
C SER A 34 -30.34 -40.97 -33.80
N ASP A 35 -29.67 -41.20 -34.92
CA ASP A 35 -29.95 -40.51 -36.18
C ASP A 35 -31.31 -40.90 -36.75
N ALA A 36 -31.69 -42.18 -36.65
CA ALA A 36 -32.99 -42.66 -37.10
C ALA A 36 -34.13 -42.02 -36.30
N VAL A 37 -34.04 -42.03 -34.96
CA VAL A 37 -35.04 -41.44 -34.06
C VAL A 37 -35.11 -39.92 -34.22
N LEU A 38 -33.97 -39.23 -34.37
CA LEU A 38 -33.94 -37.79 -34.62
C LEU A 38 -34.62 -37.42 -35.94
N ARG A 39 -34.36 -38.19 -37.01
CA ARG A 39 -35.02 -38.00 -38.30
C ARG A 39 -36.53 -38.21 -38.22
N GLN A 40 -37.00 -39.20 -37.46
CA GLN A 40 -38.44 -39.42 -37.27
C GLN A 40 -39.08 -38.34 -36.39
N TRP A 41 -38.39 -37.86 -35.35
CA TRP A 41 -38.85 -36.70 -34.58
C TRP A 41 -38.94 -35.43 -35.44
N ASN A 42 -37.98 -35.21 -36.35
CA ASN A 42 -38.03 -34.12 -37.32
C ASN A 42 -39.19 -34.26 -38.32
N LYS A 43 -39.58 -35.49 -38.66
CA LYS A 43 -40.73 -35.81 -39.51
C LYS A 43 -42.06 -35.86 -38.74
N ARG A 44 -42.06 -35.57 -37.44
CA ARG A 44 -43.23 -35.62 -36.54
C ARG A 44 -43.89 -37.00 -36.42
N THR A 45 -43.16 -38.07 -36.76
CA THR A 45 -43.66 -39.45 -36.66
C THR A 45 -43.33 -40.09 -35.32
N ILE A 46 -42.44 -39.49 -34.53
CA ILE A 46 -42.09 -39.90 -33.16
C ILE A 46 -42.08 -38.65 -32.28
N ALA A 47 -42.57 -38.78 -31.04
CA ALA A 47 -42.57 -37.73 -30.03
C ALA A 47 -41.34 -37.81 -29.11
N ARG A 48 -40.90 -36.68 -28.54
CA ARG A 48 -39.74 -36.58 -27.64
C ARG A 48 -40.09 -35.82 -26.36
N THR A 49 -39.49 -36.16 -25.22
CA THR A 49 -39.68 -35.37 -23.99
C THR A 49 -39.30 -33.89 -24.16
N LYS A 50 -40.10 -32.98 -23.61
CA LYS A 50 -39.89 -31.52 -23.63
C LYS A 50 -38.60 -31.11 -22.95
N LYS A 51 -38.30 -31.74 -21.81
CA LYS A 51 -37.08 -31.53 -21.04
C LYS A 51 -36.18 -32.75 -21.13
N ARG A 52 -34.88 -32.50 -21.09
CA ARG A 52 -33.83 -33.50 -20.99
C ARG A 52 -33.86 -34.13 -19.59
N ILE A 53 -33.94 -35.45 -19.54
CA ILE A 53 -33.89 -36.21 -18.28
C ILE A 53 -32.41 -36.38 -17.89
N SER A 54 -32.12 -36.28 -16.60
CA SER A 54 -30.76 -36.39 -16.06
C SER A 54 -30.72 -37.54 -15.07
N GLU A 55 -29.80 -38.48 -15.27
CA GLU A 55 -29.64 -39.66 -14.43
C GLU A 55 -28.18 -39.82 -14.05
N ILE A 56 -27.92 -40.18 -12.79
CA ILE A 56 -26.55 -40.39 -12.29
C ILE A 56 -26.17 -41.83 -12.58
N ASP A 57 -25.23 -42.03 -13.49
CA ASP A 57 -24.65 -43.34 -13.76
C ASP A 57 -23.45 -43.60 -12.86
N TYR A 58 -23.54 -44.65 -12.04
CA TYR A 58 -22.47 -45.12 -11.18
C TYR A 58 -21.74 -46.26 -11.88
N GLN A 59 -20.54 -45.98 -12.40
CA GLN A 59 -19.69 -47.02 -12.97
C GLN A 59 -18.63 -47.44 -11.95
N HIS A 60 -18.66 -48.71 -11.56
CA HIS A 60 -17.63 -49.31 -10.71
C HIS A 60 -16.44 -49.73 -11.60
N LYS A 61 -15.28 -49.08 -11.44
CA LYS A 61 -14.08 -49.32 -12.26
C LYS A 61 -13.01 -50.13 -11.51
N GLY A 62 -13.44 -51.07 -10.66
CA GLY A 62 -12.53 -51.91 -9.86
C GLY A 62 -11.58 -51.07 -9.00
N ARG A 63 -10.26 -51.32 -9.09
CA ARG A 63 -9.22 -50.61 -8.31
C ARG A 63 -9.13 -49.10 -8.59
N ALA A 64 -9.67 -48.61 -9.71
CA ALA A 64 -9.71 -47.19 -10.05
C ALA A 64 -10.89 -46.44 -9.37
N GLY A 65 -11.67 -47.12 -8.51
CA GLY A 65 -12.74 -46.53 -7.73
C GLY A 65 -14.09 -46.44 -8.46
N ARG A 66 -14.97 -45.59 -7.94
CA ARG A 66 -16.31 -45.33 -8.49
C ARG A 66 -16.29 -44.02 -9.28
N SER A 67 -16.62 -44.06 -10.57
CA SER A 67 -16.86 -42.83 -11.33
C SER A 67 -18.35 -42.50 -11.35
N ARG A 68 -18.68 -41.26 -10.99
CA ARG A 68 -20.04 -40.72 -11.01
C ARG A 68 -20.19 -39.82 -12.23
N ASN A 69 -20.97 -40.24 -13.23
CA ASN A 69 -21.24 -39.44 -14.42
C ASN A 69 -22.72 -39.07 -14.47
N VAL A 70 -23.03 -37.77 -14.47
CA VAL A 70 -24.39 -37.31 -14.75
C VAL A 70 -24.62 -37.46 -16.24
N ARG A 71 -25.51 -38.37 -16.60
CA ARG A 71 -25.92 -38.61 -17.98
C ARG A 71 -27.22 -37.90 -18.24
N HIS A 72 -27.40 -37.59 -19.51
CA HIS A 72 -28.61 -36.95 -19.92
C HIS A 72 -29.13 -37.50 -21.23
N TYR A 73 -30.45 -37.68 -21.31
CA TYR A 73 -31.11 -38.29 -22.45
C TYR A 73 -32.54 -37.77 -22.59
N TYR A 74 -33.14 -38.06 -23.75
CA TYR A 74 -34.56 -37.88 -24.02
C TYR A 74 -35.24 -39.25 -24.11
N LEU A 75 -36.53 -39.30 -23.79
CA LEU A 75 -37.37 -40.46 -24.10
C LEU A 75 -38.17 -40.18 -25.36
N TYR A 76 -38.47 -41.26 -26.08
CA TYR A 76 -39.20 -41.26 -27.34
C TYR A 76 -40.37 -42.24 -27.28
N CYS A 77 -41.50 -41.86 -27.88
CA CYS A 77 -42.73 -42.65 -27.99
C CYS A 77 -43.45 -42.32 -29.30
N LEU A 78 -44.46 -43.12 -29.67
CA LEU A 78 -45.33 -42.78 -30.79
C LEU A 78 -46.22 -41.57 -30.42
N PRO A 79 -46.64 -40.77 -31.40
CA PRO A 79 -47.48 -39.59 -31.14
C PRO A 79 -48.81 -39.95 -30.46
N GLU A 80 -49.35 -41.14 -30.71
CA GLU A 80 -50.58 -41.67 -30.11
C GLU A 80 -50.43 -41.93 -28.60
N ASP A 81 -49.20 -42.24 -28.15
CA ASP A 81 -48.85 -42.53 -26.75
C ASP A 81 -48.30 -41.29 -26.01
N MET A 82 -48.43 -40.10 -26.60
CA MET A 82 -47.92 -38.86 -26.03
C MET A 82 -48.72 -38.42 -24.80
N ASP A 83 -48.02 -38.13 -23.70
CA ASP A 83 -48.56 -37.33 -22.60
C ASP A 83 -48.01 -35.89 -22.59
N TYR A 84 -48.42 -35.09 -21.60
CA TYR A 84 -48.02 -33.68 -21.44
C TYR A 84 -46.50 -33.44 -21.38
N ARG A 85 -45.68 -34.48 -21.12
CA ARG A 85 -44.22 -34.41 -21.03
C ARG A 85 -43.54 -34.49 -22.39
N PHE A 86 -44.23 -34.91 -23.45
CA PHE A 86 -43.67 -35.06 -24.80
C PHE A 86 -44.14 -33.96 -25.75
N HIS A 87 -43.42 -33.81 -26.87
CA HIS A 87 -43.76 -32.89 -27.96
C HIS A 87 -43.30 -33.46 -29.30
N LEU A 88 -44.04 -33.13 -30.35
CA LEU A 88 -43.57 -33.21 -31.74
C LEU A 88 -42.70 -32.00 -32.03
N LYS A 89 -41.86 -32.07 -33.07
CA LYS A 89 -41.10 -30.90 -33.53
C LYS A 89 -42.09 -29.76 -33.88
N PRO A 90 -41.99 -28.57 -33.27
CA PRO A 90 -42.83 -27.42 -33.59
C PRO A 90 -42.79 -27.07 -35.09
N GLU A 91 -43.85 -26.44 -35.62
CA GLU A 91 -43.79 -25.79 -36.93
C GLU A 91 -42.76 -24.67 -36.91
N GLU A 92 -42.02 -24.48 -38.02
CA GLU A 92 -40.87 -23.58 -38.11
C GLU A 92 -41.23 -22.09 -37.95
N GLU A 93 -42.50 -21.75 -37.69
CA GLU A 93 -42.99 -20.38 -37.51
C GLU A 93 -42.72 -19.77 -36.12
N ASP A 94 -42.27 -20.54 -35.12
CA ASP A 94 -42.02 -20.03 -33.76
C ASP A 94 -40.53 -19.83 -33.40
N GLN A 95 -39.61 -19.83 -34.37
CA GLN A 95 -38.22 -19.44 -34.13
C GLN A 95 -37.98 -18.03 -34.67
N GLU A 96 -38.03 -17.04 -33.77
CA GLU A 96 -37.43 -15.73 -34.01
C GLU A 96 -36.01 -15.93 -34.60
N PRO A 97 -35.63 -15.20 -35.65
CA PRO A 97 -34.33 -15.37 -36.29
C PRO A 97 -33.24 -15.21 -35.23
N SER A 98 -32.52 -16.30 -34.94
CA SER A 98 -31.54 -16.31 -33.86
C SER A 98 -30.49 -15.25 -34.15
N ILE A 99 -30.47 -14.17 -33.35
CA ILE A 99 -29.49 -13.10 -33.51
C ILE A 99 -28.10 -13.73 -33.42
N ASN A 100 -27.34 -13.66 -34.51
CA ASN A 100 -26.00 -14.21 -34.56
C ASN A 100 -25.06 -13.32 -33.72
N LYS A 101 -24.95 -13.63 -32.44
CA LYS A 101 -24.13 -12.90 -31.46
C LYS A 101 -22.70 -12.68 -31.93
N ALA A 102 -22.09 -13.67 -32.58
CA ALA A 102 -20.74 -13.58 -33.11
C ALA A 102 -20.64 -12.64 -34.32
N GLN A 103 -21.72 -12.44 -35.07
CA GLN A 103 -21.78 -11.42 -36.11
C GLN A 103 -21.89 -10.03 -35.49
N LYS A 104 -22.71 -9.84 -34.45
CA LYS A 104 -22.83 -8.56 -33.75
C LYS A 104 -21.51 -8.09 -33.11
N VAL A 105 -20.76 -8.99 -32.50
CA VAL A 105 -19.42 -8.67 -31.96
C VAL A 105 -18.44 -8.26 -33.09
N ARG A 106 -18.52 -8.92 -34.25
CA ARG A 106 -17.69 -8.57 -35.43
C ARG A 106 -18.05 -7.20 -36.01
N GLU A 107 -19.35 -6.92 -36.13
CA GLU A 107 -19.88 -5.62 -36.57
C GLU A 107 -19.42 -4.52 -35.62
N PHE A 108 -19.57 -4.70 -34.31
CA PHE A 108 -19.16 -3.71 -33.30
C PHE A 108 -17.68 -3.29 -33.44
N ILE A 109 -16.76 -4.26 -33.56
CA ILE A 109 -15.33 -3.97 -33.72
C ILE A 109 -15.04 -3.30 -35.07
N ARG A 110 -15.77 -3.65 -36.13
CA ARG A 110 -15.61 -3.06 -37.47
C ARG A 110 -16.23 -1.67 -37.60
N GLU A 111 -17.25 -1.35 -36.85
CA GLU A 111 -17.86 -0.01 -36.82
C GLU A 111 -16.99 0.96 -36.03
N ASN A 112 -16.33 0.45 -34.97
CA ASN A 112 -15.46 1.25 -34.11
C ASN A 112 -13.98 1.02 -34.41
N LYS A 113 -13.57 1.16 -35.68
CA LYS A 113 -12.21 0.84 -36.12
C LYS A 113 -11.15 1.69 -35.44
N ASP A 114 -11.45 2.94 -35.08
CA ASP A 114 -10.46 3.88 -34.57
C ASP A 114 -10.23 3.80 -33.06
N GLU A 115 -10.97 2.93 -32.36
CA GLU A 115 -10.93 2.81 -30.90
C GLU A 115 -10.62 1.39 -30.42
N ALA A 116 -10.14 1.30 -29.17
CA ALA A 116 -9.93 0.05 -28.46
C ALA A 116 -10.95 -0.08 -27.32
N PHE A 117 -11.45 -1.30 -27.09
CA PHE A 117 -12.49 -1.59 -26.11
C PHE A 117 -12.10 -2.78 -25.23
N PHE A 118 -12.48 -2.73 -23.95
CA PHE A 118 -12.36 -3.87 -23.07
C PHE A 118 -13.45 -4.91 -23.37
N SER A 119 -13.18 -6.19 -23.13
CA SER A 119 -14.15 -7.26 -23.39
C SER A 119 -15.46 -7.10 -22.63
N ARG A 120 -15.44 -6.49 -21.42
CA ARG A 120 -16.66 -6.11 -20.70
C ARG A 120 -17.42 -4.98 -21.38
N GLU A 121 -16.74 -3.94 -21.85
CA GLU A 121 -17.38 -2.82 -22.56
C GLU A 121 -18.11 -3.30 -23.81
N ILE A 122 -17.52 -4.25 -24.56
CA ILE A 122 -18.16 -4.86 -25.72
C ILE A 122 -19.40 -5.66 -25.31
N ALA A 123 -19.32 -6.41 -24.21
CA ALA A 123 -20.45 -7.20 -23.71
C ALA A 123 -21.59 -6.30 -23.19
N ASP A 124 -21.26 -5.21 -22.49
CA ASP A 124 -22.21 -4.25 -21.96
C ASP A 124 -22.90 -3.48 -23.09
N ALA A 125 -22.15 -3.06 -24.12
CA ALA A 125 -22.70 -2.39 -25.30
C ALA A 125 -23.63 -3.28 -26.14
N LEU A 126 -23.40 -4.60 -26.13
CA LEU A 126 -24.20 -5.58 -26.87
C LEU A 126 -25.17 -6.38 -25.98
N ALA A 127 -25.39 -5.91 -24.74
CA ALA A 127 -26.24 -6.59 -23.77
C ALA A 127 -27.70 -6.70 -24.26
N GLU A 128 -28.18 -5.69 -25.01
CA GLU A 128 -29.51 -5.67 -25.63
C GLU A 128 -29.73 -6.80 -26.66
N PHE A 129 -28.65 -7.24 -27.32
CA PHE A 129 -28.66 -8.38 -28.24
C PHE A 129 -28.40 -9.72 -27.53
N GLY A 130 -28.39 -9.72 -26.19
CA GLY A 130 -28.15 -10.90 -25.36
C GLY A 130 -26.71 -11.44 -25.43
N VAL A 131 -25.75 -10.62 -25.87
CA VAL A 131 -24.33 -11.00 -25.94
C VAL A 131 -23.73 -11.00 -24.54
N LYS A 132 -23.06 -12.09 -24.16
CA LYS A 132 -22.33 -12.19 -22.89
C LYS A 132 -20.82 -12.15 -23.12
N ILE A 133 -20.04 -11.87 -22.07
CA ILE A 133 -18.56 -11.93 -22.10
C ILE A 133 -18.07 -13.30 -22.63
N THR A 134 -18.78 -14.39 -22.30
CA THR A 134 -18.50 -15.75 -22.79
C THR A 134 -18.64 -15.91 -24.30
N ASP A 135 -19.42 -15.04 -24.95
CA ASP A 135 -19.63 -15.02 -26.41
C ASP A 135 -18.60 -14.11 -27.10
N VAL A 136 -18.16 -13.04 -26.42
CA VAL A 136 -17.20 -12.04 -26.92
C VAL A 136 -15.82 -12.65 -27.13
N MET A 137 -15.23 -13.26 -26.09
CA MET A 137 -13.83 -13.71 -26.16
C MET A 137 -13.55 -14.78 -27.23
N PRO A 138 -14.39 -15.83 -27.39
CA PRO A 138 -14.19 -16.80 -28.48
C PRO A 138 -14.30 -16.15 -29.86
N THR A 139 -15.14 -15.13 -30.02
CA THR A 139 -15.29 -14.40 -31.28
C THR A 139 -14.05 -13.55 -31.56
N LEU A 140 -13.56 -12.82 -30.57
CA LEU A 140 -12.34 -12.00 -30.70
C LEU A 140 -11.11 -12.86 -30.99
N ARG A 141 -10.91 -14.00 -30.30
CA ARG A 141 -9.78 -14.90 -30.56
C ARG A 141 -9.81 -15.47 -31.99
N LYS A 142 -11.00 -15.81 -32.51
CA LYS A 142 -11.16 -16.20 -33.93
C LYS A 142 -10.85 -15.07 -34.91
N MET A 143 -11.13 -13.82 -34.54
CA MET A 143 -10.76 -12.66 -35.36
C MET A 143 -9.26 -12.40 -35.31
N GLU A 144 -8.62 -12.57 -34.14
CA GLU A 144 -7.17 -12.45 -33.96
C GLU A 144 -6.40 -13.49 -34.78
N GLU A 145 -6.84 -14.75 -34.78
CA GLU A 145 -6.30 -15.81 -35.65
C GLU A 145 -6.33 -15.42 -37.14
N LYS A 146 -7.38 -14.71 -37.55
CA LYS A 146 -7.55 -14.20 -38.92
C LYS A 146 -6.84 -12.86 -39.18
N ARG A 147 -6.19 -12.29 -38.17
CA ARG A 147 -5.58 -10.96 -38.19
C ARG A 147 -6.56 -9.81 -38.45
N ASP A 148 -7.83 -9.99 -38.11
CA ASP A 148 -8.87 -8.94 -38.17
C ASP A 148 -8.95 -8.12 -36.87
N CYS A 149 -8.32 -8.61 -35.80
CA CYS A 149 -8.36 -7.98 -34.48
C CYS A 149 -7.02 -8.13 -33.77
N TYR A 150 -6.64 -7.09 -33.03
CA TYR A 150 -5.52 -7.11 -32.09
C TYR A 150 -6.06 -7.21 -30.67
N ILE A 151 -5.60 -8.21 -29.90
CA ILE A 151 -5.98 -8.41 -28.50
C ILE A 151 -4.76 -8.16 -27.63
N ARG A 152 -4.96 -7.52 -26.47
CA ARG A 152 -3.92 -7.18 -25.53
C ARG A 152 -4.34 -7.47 -24.09
N GLY A 153 -3.47 -8.14 -23.35
CA GLY A 153 -3.55 -8.33 -21.90
C GLY A 153 -2.30 -7.83 -21.17
N TYR A 154 -2.20 -8.09 -19.86
CA TYR A 154 -0.93 -8.04 -19.14
C TYR A 154 -0.11 -9.28 -19.50
N SER A 155 1.06 -9.07 -20.10
CA SER A 155 1.99 -10.15 -20.40
C SER A 155 2.78 -10.52 -19.13
N ASP A 156 2.57 -11.73 -18.62
CA ASP A 156 3.60 -12.46 -17.88
C ASP A 156 4.50 -13.18 -18.89
N LEU A 157 5.71 -13.57 -18.51
CA LEU A 157 6.73 -14.21 -19.38
C LEU A 157 6.21 -15.43 -20.20
N GLU A 158 5.09 -16.04 -19.81
CA GLU A 158 4.52 -17.23 -20.45
C GLU A 158 3.08 -17.03 -20.99
N PHE A 159 2.31 -16.05 -20.49
CA PHE A 159 0.89 -15.89 -20.85
C PHE A 159 0.42 -14.43 -20.80
N GLU A 160 -0.54 -14.08 -21.66
CA GLU A 160 -1.29 -12.84 -21.52
C GLU A 160 -2.53 -13.04 -20.64
N ARG A 161 -2.59 -12.29 -19.53
CA ARG A 161 -3.73 -12.26 -18.62
C ARG A 161 -4.64 -11.05 -18.92
N PRO A 162 -5.97 -11.18 -18.76
CA PRO A 162 -6.88 -10.06 -18.93
C PRO A 162 -6.67 -8.97 -17.87
N PHE A 163 -7.09 -7.74 -18.17
CA PHE A 163 -7.27 -6.68 -17.17
C PHE A 163 -8.50 -7.00 -16.30
N GLN A 164 -8.75 -6.21 -15.26
CA GLN A 164 -9.93 -6.38 -14.39
C GLN A 164 -11.25 -6.36 -15.20
N GLU A 165 -11.29 -5.65 -16.32
CA GLU A 165 -12.42 -5.45 -17.23
C GLU A 165 -12.38 -6.34 -18.47
N GLY A 166 -11.43 -7.29 -18.52
CA GLY A 166 -11.23 -8.18 -19.66
C GLY A 166 -10.02 -7.81 -20.50
N PHE A 167 -9.88 -8.45 -21.66
CA PHE A 167 -8.83 -8.14 -22.62
C PHE A 167 -9.19 -6.85 -23.37
N LEU A 168 -8.17 -6.09 -23.75
CA LEU A 168 -8.32 -4.91 -24.57
C LEU A 168 -8.23 -5.31 -26.04
N SER A 169 -9.16 -4.88 -26.88
CA SER A 169 -9.26 -5.33 -28.28
C SER A 169 -9.57 -4.18 -29.23
N THR A 170 -8.98 -4.22 -30.43
CA THR A 170 -9.14 -3.19 -31.47
C THR A 170 -9.10 -3.82 -32.86
N PHE A 171 -9.73 -3.18 -33.84
CA PHE A 171 -9.73 -3.65 -35.23
C PHE A 171 -8.31 -3.55 -35.85
N LEU A 172 -7.90 -4.56 -36.61
CA LEU A 172 -6.64 -4.55 -37.34
C LEU A 172 -6.95 -4.39 -38.84
N ASP A 173 -6.44 -3.32 -39.43
CA ASP A 173 -6.68 -3.02 -40.84
C ASP A 173 -5.80 -3.90 -41.73
N SER A 174 -6.43 -4.84 -42.42
CA SER A 174 -5.78 -5.82 -43.30
C SER A 174 -5.24 -5.21 -44.60
N GLU A 175 -5.66 -4.00 -44.97
CA GLU A 175 -5.18 -3.31 -46.17
C GLU A 175 -3.80 -2.69 -45.96
N LYS A 176 -3.39 -2.50 -44.70
CA LYS A 176 -2.10 -1.91 -44.33
C LYS A 176 -1.02 -2.99 -44.14
N PRO A 177 0.27 -2.64 -44.32
CA PRO A 177 1.37 -3.54 -43.99
C PRO A 177 1.29 -4.05 -42.54
N PRO A 178 1.58 -5.33 -42.26
CA PRO A 178 1.36 -5.93 -40.94
C PRO A 178 2.03 -5.16 -39.80
N ARG A 179 3.24 -4.64 -40.03
CA ARG A 179 4.01 -3.90 -39.01
C ARG A 179 3.38 -2.54 -38.68
N THR A 180 2.79 -1.85 -39.65
CA THR A 180 2.14 -0.55 -39.43
C THR A 180 0.76 -0.74 -38.78
N ALA A 181 -0.01 -1.74 -39.24
CA ALA A 181 -1.31 -2.08 -38.65
C ALA A 181 -1.20 -2.47 -37.17
N ILE A 182 -0.21 -3.29 -36.80
CA ILE A 182 0.05 -3.66 -35.40
C ILE A 182 0.50 -2.45 -34.59
N LYS A 183 1.35 -1.57 -35.14
CA LYS A 183 1.81 -0.37 -34.43
C LYS A 183 0.66 0.62 -34.16
N GLU A 184 -0.23 0.81 -35.13
CA GLU A 184 -1.43 1.63 -34.95
C GLU A 184 -2.41 1.01 -33.95
N ALA A 185 -2.60 -0.31 -33.99
CA ALA A 185 -3.40 -1.03 -33.00
C ALA A 185 -2.82 -0.89 -31.59
N PHE A 186 -1.49 -1.06 -31.45
CA PHE A 186 -0.79 -0.85 -30.19
C PHE A 186 -0.98 0.57 -29.67
N ASN A 187 -0.81 1.60 -30.51
CA ASN A 187 -1.00 3.00 -30.11
C ASN A 187 -2.44 3.30 -29.66
N ARG A 188 -3.47 2.73 -30.31
CA ARG A 188 -4.87 2.84 -29.88
C ARG A 188 -5.08 2.20 -28.50
N THR A 189 -4.50 1.04 -28.26
CA THR A 189 -4.56 0.40 -26.93
C THR A 189 -3.80 1.18 -25.86
N GLU A 190 -2.64 1.77 -26.18
CA GLU A 190 -1.91 2.67 -25.28
C GLU A 190 -2.72 3.91 -24.94
N LYS A 191 -3.33 4.57 -25.94
CA LYS A 191 -4.18 5.74 -25.73
C LYS A 191 -5.34 5.41 -24.78
N LYS A 192 -6.05 4.30 -25.00
CA LYS A 192 -7.14 3.84 -24.11
C LYS A 192 -6.63 3.53 -22.69
N LEU A 193 -5.43 2.98 -22.56
CA LEU A 193 -4.80 2.75 -21.25
C LEU A 193 -4.34 4.05 -20.57
N GLN A 194 -3.90 5.06 -21.32
CA GLN A 194 -3.47 6.37 -20.81
C GLN A 194 -4.66 7.24 -20.39
N ASP A 195 -5.72 7.25 -21.19
CA ASP A 195 -7.03 7.86 -20.86
C ASP A 195 -7.66 7.20 -19.62
N ARG A 196 -7.21 5.98 -19.28
CA ARG A 196 -7.56 5.28 -18.04
C ARG A 196 -6.53 5.44 -16.92
N ALA A 197 -5.25 5.66 -17.25
CA ALA A 197 -4.21 5.99 -16.28
C ALA A 197 -4.52 7.35 -15.63
N SER A 198 -5.17 8.27 -16.32
CA SER A 198 -5.73 9.50 -15.73
C SER A 198 -6.89 9.23 -14.73
N SER A 199 -7.46 8.02 -14.70
CA SER A 199 -8.51 7.58 -13.76
C SER A 199 -8.07 6.49 -12.76
N ASN A 200 -6.93 5.81 -12.97
CA ASN A 200 -6.35 4.82 -12.04
C ASN A 200 -5.19 5.42 -11.23
N GLU A 201 -5.47 5.74 -9.97
CA GLU A 201 -4.54 6.38 -9.03
C GLU A 201 -3.22 5.60 -8.84
N PHE A 202 -3.23 4.27 -8.93
CA PHE A 202 -2.01 3.46 -8.79
C PHE A 202 -1.07 3.60 -9.99
N LEU A 203 -1.61 3.62 -11.21
CA LEU A 203 -0.80 3.80 -12.42
C LEU A 203 -0.21 5.23 -12.49
N GLN A 204 -0.96 6.25 -12.06
CA GLN A 204 -0.40 7.60 -11.93
C GLN A 204 0.78 7.65 -10.97
N ARG A 205 0.69 6.94 -9.83
CA ARG A 205 1.80 6.85 -8.88
C ARG A 205 3.02 6.18 -9.51
N LEU A 206 2.82 5.12 -10.29
CA LEU A 206 3.88 4.46 -11.05
C LEU A 206 4.57 5.40 -12.05
N HIS A 207 3.80 6.11 -12.88
CA HIS A 207 4.35 7.06 -13.84
C HIS A 207 5.11 8.21 -13.14
N ARG A 208 4.54 8.78 -12.08
CA ARG A 208 5.21 9.84 -11.30
C ARG A 208 6.52 9.36 -10.66
N ILE A 209 6.59 8.11 -10.18
CA ILE A 209 7.83 7.52 -9.66
C ILE A 209 8.84 7.35 -10.79
N HIS A 210 8.42 6.77 -11.92
CA HIS A 210 9.25 6.58 -13.09
C HIS A 210 9.87 7.92 -13.55
N ASP A 211 9.03 8.93 -13.78
CA ASP A 211 9.44 10.23 -14.28
C ASP A 211 10.36 10.95 -13.29
N ALA A 212 10.10 10.84 -11.99
CA ALA A 212 10.97 11.37 -10.96
C ALA A 212 12.36 10.71 -10.98
N ILE A 213 12.43 9.38 -11.15
CA ILE A 213 13.71 8.66 -11.19
C ILE A 213 14.47 9.02 -12.46
N VAL A 214 13.81 9.02 -13.62
CA VAL A 214 14.44 9.35 -14.91
C VAL A 214 14.92 10.80 -14.92
N THR A 215 14.05 11.75 -14.57
CA THR A 215 14.37 13.18 -14.57
C THR A 215 15.56 13.50 -13.66
N ASN A 216 15.60 12.92 -12.45
CA ASN A 216 16.72 13.14 -11.55
C ASN A 216 17.99 12.44 -12.03
N SER A 217 17.88 11.25 -12.65
CA SER A 217 19.04 10.55 -13.22
C SER A 217 19.63 11.31 -14.42
N GLN A 218 18.80 11.92 -15.27
CA GLN A 218 19.24 12.83 -16.35
C GLN A 218 19.99 14.05 -15.82
N ARG A 219 19.59 14.56 -14.64
CA ARG A 219 20.30 15.62 -13.92
C ARG A 219 21.55 15.13 -13.17
N ARG A 220 21.95 13.88 -13.37
CA ARG A 220 23.06 13.20 -12.68
C ARG A 220 22.89 13.15 -11.16
N GLU A 221 21.66 13.04 -10.67
CA GLU A 221 21.33 12.91 -9.24
C GLU A 221 20.63 11.57 -8.93
N ILE A 222 20.72 11.11 -7.68
CA ILE A 222 19.97 9.95 -7.17
C ILE A 222 18.70 10.39 -6.42
N THR A 223 17.59 9.69 -6.64
CA THR A 223 16.26 10.03 -6.11
C THR A 223 16.05 9.41 -4.73
N ALA A 224 15.69 10.21 -3.73
CA ALA A 224 15.47 9.70 -2.37
C ALA A 224 14.04 9.15 -2.19
N LYS A 225 13.87 8.09 -1.38
CA LYS A 225 12.54 7.55 -1.07
C LYS A 225 11.59 8.60 -0.44
N PHE A 226 12.09 9.45 0.45
CA PHE A 226 11.28 10.51 1.08
C PHE A 226 10.78 11.55 0.06
N PHE A 227 11.51 11.75 -1.03
CA PHE A 227 11.09 12.66 -2.10
C PHE A 227 9.90 12.06 -2.86
N LEU A 228 9.94 10.75 -3.13
CA LEU A 228 8.82 10.02 -3.73
C LEU A 228 7.60 9.99 -2.80
N ASP A 229 7.81 9.86 -1.49
CA ASP A 229 6.75 9.92 -0.48
C ASP A 229 5.98 11.26 -0.55
N ASN A 230 6.72 12.38 -0.56
CA ASN A 230 6.14 13.72 -0.67
C ASN A 230 5.50 14.00 -2.04
N LEU A 231 5.98 13.37 -3.11
CA LEU A 231 5.47 13.57 -4.47
C LEU A 231 4.10 12.91 -4.69
N LEU A 232 3.81 11.84 -3.95
CA LEU A 232 2.67 10.97 -4.20
C LEU A 232 1.53 11.11 -3.19
N ASP A 233 1.76 11.82 -2.08
CA ASP A 233 0.81 12.05 -0.97
C ASP A 233 -0.02 10.80 -0.64
N CYS A 234 0.67 9.67 -0.44
CA CYS A 234 0.05 8.36 -0.26
C CYS A 234 0.53 7.66 1.02
N SER A 235 -0.15 6.58 1.41
CA SER A 235 0.27 5.82 2.59
C SER A 235 1.63 5.12 2.37
N PRO A 236 2.42 4.87 3.43
CA PRO A 236 3.71 4.18 3.31
C PRO A 236 3.62 2.80 2.65
N TYR A 237 2.50 2.10 2.81
CA TYR A 237 2.25 0.80 2.18
C TYR A 237 2.06 0.95 0.67
N GLN A 238 1.22 1.90 0.24
CA GLN A 238 0.98 2.19 -1.17
C GLN A 238 2.25 2.66 -1.87
N LEU A 239 3.05 3.50 -1.20
CA LEU A 239 4.36 3.93 -1.70
C LEU A 239 5.30 2.74 -1.94
N ASN A 240 5.44 1.85 -0.95
CA ASN A 240 6.30 0.67 -1.09
C ASN A 240 5.83 -0.24 -2.22
N HIS A 241 4.52 -0.51 -2.29
CA HIS A 241 3.93 -1.32 -3.34
C HIS A 241 4.16 -0.73 -4.73
N ALA A 242 3.99 0.58 -4.90
CA ALA A 242 4.24 1.28 -6.16
C ALA A 242 5.73 1.26 -6.56
N ILE A 243 6.63 1.47 -5.60
CA ILE A 243 8.09 1.37 -5.83
C ILE A 243 8.48 -0.04 -6.23
N ASP A 244 8.01 -1.06 -5.51
CA ASP A 244 8.35 -2.46 -5.80
C ASP A 244 7.83 -2.85 -7.20
N ARG A 245 6.62 -2.41 -7.56
CA ARG A 245 6.12 -2.61 -8.92
C ARG A 245 6.94 -1.86 -9.97
N CYS A 246 7.37 -0.63 -9.69
CA CYS A 246 8.21 0.15 -10.59
C CYS A 246 9.55 -0.55 -10.84
N LEU A 247 10.19 -1.10 -9.81
CA LEU A 247 11.44 -1.85 -9.94
C LEU A 247 11.27 -3.15 -10.73
N GLN A 248 10.09 -3.78 -10.67
CA GLN A 248 9.79 -4.97 -11.47
C GLN A 248 9.54 -4.63 -12.94
N LEU A 249 8.86 -3.51 -13.22
CA LEU A 249 8.55 -3.07 -14.58
C LEU A 249 9.76 -2.47 -15.31
N TYR A 250 10.69 -1.84 -14.58
CA TYR A 250 11.86 -1.16 -15.13
C TYR A 250 13.16 -1.77 -14.56
N PRO A 251 13.70 -2.85 -15.17
CA PRO A 251 14.86 -3.58 -14.62
C PRO A 251 16.17 -2.78 -14.51
N HIS A 252 16.26 -1.67 -15.25
CA HIS A 252 17.38 -0.73 -15.19
C HIS A 252 17.30 0.21 -13.97
N PHE A 253 16.18 0.27 -13.27
CA PHE A 253 16.12 0.98 -12.01
C PHE A 253 16.79 0.18 -10.90
N ARG A 254 17.70 0.85 -10.19
CA ARG A 254 18.49 0.23 -9.13
C ARG A 254 18.30 0.99 -7.83
N LYS A 255 18.35 0.22 -6.74
CA LYS A 255 18.23 0.70 -5.36
C LYS A 255 19.61 0.76 -4.71
N VAL A 256 19.93 1.89 -4.09
CA VAL A 256 21.14 2.05 -3.27
C VAL A 256 20.74 2.46 -1.86
N LYS A 257 21.34 1.80 -0.87
CA LYS A 257 21.18 2.17 0.54
C LYS A 257 22.42 2.93 1.01
N ILE A 258 22.21 4.13 1.55
CA ILE A 258 23.26 4.91 2.21
C ILE A 258 23.08 4.76 3.73
N PHE A 259 24.17 4.42 4.44
CA PHE A 259 24.18 4.08 5.89
C PHE A 259 23.20 2.98 6.28
N ASN A 260 22.86 2.09 5.35
CA ASN A 260 21.87 1.02 5.52
C ASN A 260 20.46 1.47 5.97
N ARG A 261 20.18 2.78 5.96
CA ARG A 261 18.92 3.39 6.43
C ARG A 261 18.24 4.22 5.33
N PHE A 262 19.01 5.05 4.63
CA PHE A 262 18.47 5.95 3.62
C PHE A 262 18.43 5.25 2.26
N VAL A 263 17.22 5.11 1.70
CA VAL A 263 16.99 4.42 0.43
C VAL A 263 16.93 5.43 -0.70
N PHE A 264 17.72 5.20 -1.74
CA PHE A 264 17.75 5.98 -2.98
C PHE A 264 17.56 5.08 -4.19
N PHE A 265 17.09 5.67 -5.28
CA PHE A 265 16.80 5.04 -6.56
C PHE A 265 17.46 5.83 -7.69
N TYR A 266 17.92 5.14 -8.72
CA TYR A 266 18.51 5.74 -9.92
C TYR A 266 18.32 4.82 -11.12
N ASP A 267 18.43 5.40 -12.30
CA ASP A 267 18.44 4.67 -13.57
C ASP A 267 19.87 4.29 -13.96
N SER A 268 20.17 2.99 -14.04
CA SER A 268 21.50 2.50 -14.43
C SER A 268 21.80 2.60 -15.93
N SER A 269 20.81 2.92 -16.76
CA SER A 269 21.02 3.20 -18.20
C SER A 269 21.48 4.64 -18.45
N ILE A 270 21.22 5.55 -17.50
CA ILE A 270 21.57 6.97 -17.59
C ILE A 270 22.78 7.32 -16.73
N LEU A 271 22.84 6.79 -15.50
CA LEU A 271 23.85 7.18 -14.53
C LEU A 271 25.02 6.18 -14.48
N ASP A 272 26.19 6.64 -14.90
CA ASP A 272 27.41 5.82 -14.93
C ASP A 272 27.93 5.47 -13.53
N LYS A 273 28.69 4.38 -13.42
CA LYS A 273 29.25 3.90 -12.13
C LYS A 273 30.12 4.95 -11.42
N LYS A 274 30.92 5.73 -12.17
CA LYS A 274 31.79 6.78 -11.61
C LYS A 274 30.96 7.95 -11.06
N GLU A 275 29.92 8.35 -11.79
CA GLU A 275 28.99 9.42 -11.38
C GLU A 275 28.13 8.99 -10.18
N LEU A 276 27.66 7.73 -10.18
CA LEU A 276 26.96 7.13 -9.06
C LEU A 276 27.82 7.13 -7.78
N GLN A 277 29.09 6.75 -7.86
CA GLN A 277 29.99 6.79 -6.70
C GLN A 277 30.20 8.22 -6.17
N ALA A 278 30.38 9.19 -7.07
CA ALA A 278 30.48 10.60 -6.70
C ALA A 278 29.20 11.10 -6.02
N GLN A 279 28.02 10.75 -6.54
CA GLN A 279 26.74 11.10 -5.92
C GLN A 279 26.52 10.41 -4.58
N ILE A 280 26.91 9.14 -4.44
CA ILE A 280 26.86 8.43 -3.15
C ILE A 280 27.77 9.13 -2.14
N ALA A 281 28.98 9.54 -2.53
CA ALA A 281 29.90 10.26 -1.65
C ALA A 281 29.32 11.63 -1.24
N LEU A 282 28.79 12.40 -2.20
CA LEU A 282 28.12 13.68 -1.95
C LEU A 282 26.91 13.52 -1.02
N LYS A 283 26.03 12.55 -1.28
CA LYS A 283 24.84 12.28 -0.45
C LYS A 283 25.22 11.69 0.90
N LYS A 284 26.28 10.88 1.03
CA LYS A 284 26.84 10.43 2.32
C LYS A 284 27.32 11.63 3.13
N ASN A 285 28.08 12.52 2.51
CA ASN A 285 28.61 13.71 3.18
C ASN A 285 27.46 14.64 3.57
N TRP A 286 26.51 14.86 2.68
CA TRP A 286 25.29 15.64 2.95
C TRP A 286 24.44 15.03 4.06
N LEU A 287 24.22 13.71 4.06
CA LEU A 287 23.48 13.02 5.12
C LEU A 287 24.21 13.12 6.45
N ARG A 288 25.53 12.95 6.50
CA ARG A 288 26.33 13.19 7.71
C ARG A 288 26.18 14.62 8.22
N LYS A 289 26.17 15.60 7.31
CA LYS A 289 26.11 17.04 7.63
C LYS A 289 24.71 17.50 8.06
N VAL A 290 23.67 17.09 7.34
CA VAL A 290 22.28 17.45 7.62
C VAL A 290 21.73 16.65 8.79
N ALA A 291 21.92 15.32 8.81
CA ALA A 291 21.56 14.54 9.98
C ALA A 291 22.40 14.98 11.19
N GLY A 292 23.68 15.34 11.02
CA GLY A 292 24.52 15.90 12.09
C GLY A 292 23.92 17.15 12.72
N ARG A 293 23.51 18.15 11.94
CA ARG A 293 22.84 19.36 12.45
C ARG A 293 21.50 19.04 13.12
N TRP A 294 20.64 18.24 12.49
CA TRP A 294 19.33 17.88 13.07
C TRP A 294 19.49 17.08 14.35
N ASN A 295 20.49 16.19 14.39
CA ASN A 295 20.82 15.40 15.56
C ASN A 295 21.36 16.30 16.67
N ARG A 296 22.27 17.23 16.35
CA ARG A 296 22.76 18.25 17.28
C ARG A 296 21.62 19.07 17.86
N LEU A 297 20.75 19.66 17.02
CA LEU A 297 19.62 20.44 17.50
C LEU A 297 18.62 19.61 18.32
N GLY A 298 18.41 18.33 17.95
CA GLY A 298 17.59 17.39 18.71
C GLY A 298 18.14 17.12 20.10
N HIS A 299 19.41 16.75 20.17
CA HIS A 299 20.13 16.51 21.41
C HIS A 299 20.20 17.78 22.27
N ASN A 300 20.50 18.93 21.67
CA ASN A 300 20.51 20.22 22.36
C ASN A 300 19.13 20.55 22.95
N TRP A 301 18.04 20.23 22.25
CA TRP A 301 16.68 20.40 22.77
C TRP A 301 16.37 19.49 23.96
N GLU A 302 16.80 18.24 23.89
CA GLU A 302 16.69 17.29 25.01
C GLU A 302 17.46 17.82 26.24
N ALA A 303 18.65 18.39 26.02
CA ALA A 303 19.45 19.04 27.07
C ALA A 303 18.76 20.27 27.66
N VAL A 304 18.14 21.13 26.84
CA VAL A 304 17.33 22.26 27.33
C VAL A 304 16.21 21.76 28.24
N ALA A 305 15.38 20.82 27.74
CA ALA A 305 14.25 20.31 28.50
C ALA A 305 14.73 19.65 29.81
N GLY A 306 15.81 18.87 29.74
CA GLY A 306 16.44 18.25 30.90
C GLY A 306 16.95 19.28 31.92
N TRP A 307 17.61 20.36 31.48
CA TRP A 307 18.10 21.41 32.35
C TRP A 307 16.96 22.10 33.12
N PHE A 308 15.84 22.40 32.46
CA PHE A 308 14.66 22.96 33.15
C PHE A 308 14.08 21.99 34.18
N VAL A 309 14.00 20.70 33.88
CA VAL A 309 13.60 19.71 34.89
C VAL A 309 14.56 19.77 36.07
N ASP A 310 15.86 19.71 35.81
CA ASP A 310 16.89 19.64 36.85
C ASP A 310 16.93 20.91 37.73
N GLN A 311 16.66 22.09 37.19
CA GLN A 311 16.66 23.36 37.93
C GLN A 311 15.39 23.58 38.76
N PHE A 312 14.23 23.18 38.24
CA PHE A 312 12.94 23.51 38.86
C PHE A 312 12.32 22.36 39.67
N THR A 313 12.90 21.16 39.63
CA THR A 313 12.45 20.03 40.45
C THR A 313 13.40 19.80 41.64
N SER A 314 13.04 20.33 42.81
CA SER A 314 13.76 20.12 44.06
C SER A 314 13.12 19.00 44.88
N GLY A 315 13.94 18.23 45.61
CA GLY A 315 13.45 17.14 46.48
C GLY A 315 12.93 15.88 45.76
N VAL A 316 13.27 15.71 44.48
CA VAL A 316 12.83 14.57 43.65
C VAL A 316 13.93 13.51 43.51
N THR A 317 13.54 12.27 43.24
CA THR A 317 14.49 11.17 42.96
C THR A 317 14.55 10.90 41.46
N PHE A 318 15.67 11.23 40.82
CA PHE A 318 15.88 10.95 39.40
C PHE A 318 16.29 9.48 39.19
N TRP A 319 15.74 8.86 38.16
CA TRP A 319 16.23 7.56 37.69
C TRP A 319 17.54 7.76 36.91
N SER A 320 18.49 6.84 37.07
CA SER A 320 19.74 6.80 36.31
C SER A 320 20.14 5.39 35.88
N GLN A 321 20.85 5.29 34.76
CA GLN A 321 21.42 4.06 34.20
C GLN A 321 22.89 4.30 33.83
N ASP A 322 23.80 4.14 34.80
CA ASP A 322 25.22 4.54 34.67
C ASP A 322 26.11 3.59 33.82
N HIS A 323 25.66 2.35 33.58
CA HIS A 323 26.45 1.28 32.97
C HIS A 323 26.66 1.42 31.44
N ARG A 324 26.32 2.56 30.82
CA ARG A 324 26.39 2.78 29.36
C ARG A 324 27.35 3.88 28.91
N LYS A 325 28.25 4.33 29.78
CA LYS A 325 29.44 5.07 29.35
C LYS A 325 30.37 4.09 28.62
N ARG A 326 30.37 4.04 27.28
CA ARG A 326 31.53 3.44 26.60
C ARG A 326 32.70 4.40 26.83
N ALA A 327 33.78 3.89 27.41
CA ALA A 327 35.06 4.59 27.38
C ALA A 327 35.38 4.91 25.91
N PRO A 328 35.83 6.14 25.58
CA PRO A 328 36.37 6.42 24.27
C PRO A 328 37.49 5.41 23.99
N LEU A 329 37.43 4.71 22.86
CA LEU A 329 38.59 3.92 22.40
C LEU A 329 39.78 4.84 22.03
N ASP A 330 39.51 6.14 21.89
CA ASP A 330 40.43 7.19 21.47
C ASP A 330 40.06 8.49 22.22
N PRO A 331 40.99 9.12 22.97
CA PRO A 331 40.78 10.41 23.67
C PRO A 331 40.37 11.57 22.74
N LEU A 332 40.65 11.46 21.43
CA LEU A 332 40.35 12.48 20.43
C LEU A 332 38.98 12.29 19.75
N LEU A 333 38.26 11.20 20.03
CA LEU A 333 36.91 10.97 19.54
C LEU A 333 35.86 11.46 20.56
N PRO A 334 34.74 12.07 20.12
CA PRO A 334 33.70 12.54 21.02
C PRO A 334 33.16 11.38 21.87
N LYS A 335 32.87 11.67 23.15
CA LYS A 335 32.32 10.70 24.12
C LYS A 335 31.12 9.98 23.49
N ARG A 336 31.27 8.69 23.17
CA ARG A 336 30.16 7.85 22.73
C ARG A 336 29.48 7.25 23.94
N GLY A 337 28.54 7.98 24.54
CA GLY A 337 27.76 7.50 25.68
C GLY A 337 26.37 8.13 25.68
N MET A 338 25.38 7.36 26.11
CA MET A 338 24.04 7.89 26.38
C MET A 338 24.08 8.63 27.73
N HIS A 339 23.39 9.77 27.85
CA HIS A 339 23.29 10.49 29.12
C HIS A 339 22.71 9.57 30.21
N PRO A 340 23.29 9.47 31.42
CA PRO A 340 22.85 8.51 32.44
C PRO A 340 21.38 8.61 32.86
N ARG A 341 20.79 9.81 32.75
CA ARG A 341 19.37 10.05 33.05
C ARG A 341 18.40 9.72 31.91
N ARG A 342 18.90 9.33 30.74
CA ARG A 342 18.08 8.80 29.64
C ARG A 342 17.82 7.32 29.93
N ILE A 343 16.56 6.95 30.07
CA ILE A 343 16.15 5.64 30.57
C ILE A 343 15.70 4.77 29.42
N THR A 344 16.31 3.59 29.29
CA THR A 344 15.78 2.54 28.40
C THR A 344 14.67 1.78 29.11
N LEU A 345 13.53 1.65 28.44
CA LEU A 345 12.35 0.90 28.87
C LEU A 345 12.27 -0.44 28.15
N HIS A 346 11.80 -1.45 28.85
CA HIS A 346 11.56 -2.78 28.26
C HIS A 346 10.13 -2.88 27.75
N LEU A 347 9.97 -3.11 26.45
CA LEU A 347 8.66 -3.25 25.83
C LEU A 347 8.20 -4.71 25.85
N LEU A 348 6.97 -4.95 26.27
CA LEU A 348 6.34 -6.27 26.21
C LEU A 348 5.82 -6.62 24.81
N LYS A 349 5.56 -5.61 23.97
CA LYS A 349 5.23 -5.78 22.56
C LYS A 349 5.89 -4.69 21.72
N PRO A 350 6.08 -4.91 20.41
CA PRO A 350 6.57 -3.87 19.51
C PRO A 350 5.63 -2.65 19.47
N VAL A 351 6.20 -1.45 19.48
CA VAL A 351 5.49 -0.17 19.32
C VAL A 351 6.16 0.65 18.24
N GLY A 352 5.45 0.93 17.15
CA GLY A 352 6.02 1.55 15.95
C GLY A 352 7.19 0.71 15.39
N ASP A 353 8.35 1.33 15.20
CA ASP A 353 9.56 0.66 14.71
C ASP A 353 10.39 -0.01 15.84
N ARG A 354 9.95 0.11 17.10
CA ARG A 354 10.68 -0.38 18.29
C ARG A 354 10.21 -1.79 18.64
N LYS A 355 11.14 -2.76 18.67
CA LYS A 355 10.82 -4.18 18.92
C LYS A 355 10.76 -4.55 20.40
N HIS A 356 11.84 -4.28 21.13
CA HIS A 356 12.03 -4.76 22.51
C HIS A 356 12.33 -3.65 23.51
N PHE A 357 12.83 -2.51 23.03
CA PHE A 357 13.27 -1.41 23.87
C PHE A 357 12.76 -0.08 23.32
N ALA A 358 12.42 0.82 24.24
CA ALA A 358 12.19 2.22 23.95
C ALA A 358 13.10 3.06 24.85
N GLU A 359 13.26 4.34 24.52
CA GLU A 359 14.05 5.28 25.31
C GLU A 359 13.17 6.47 25.66
N VAL A 360 13.32 6.97 26.88
CA VAL A 360 12.71 8.20 27.38
C VAL A 360 13.80 9.09 27.98
N ASP A 361 13.62 10.41 27.89
CA ASP A 361 14.72 11.35 28.11
C ASP A 361 14.98 11.62 29.58
N ARG A 362 13.93 11.72 30.40
CA ARG A 362 14.04 11.86 31.86
C ARG A 362 12.91 11.12 32.56
N VAL A 363 13.23 10.54 33.72
CA VAL A 363 12.25 9.97 34.64
C VAL A 363 12.61 10.42 36.05
N TRP A 364 11.63 10.93 36.79
CA TRP A 364 11.83 11.30 38.18
C TRP A 364 10.59 11.02 39.02
N GLU A 365 10.82 10.75 40.29
CA GLU A 365 9.79 10.45 41.28
C GLU A 365 9.66 11.58 42.28
N VAL A 366 8.43 12.04 42.48
CA VAL A 366 8.06 12.95 43.55
C VAL A 366 7.38 12.12 44.63
N LYS A 367 8.01 12.04 45.81
CA LYS A 367 7.36 11.47 46.98
C LYS A 367 6.20 12.39 47.35
N SER A 368 4.98 11.88 47.21
CA SER A 368 3.81 12.63 47.62
C SER A 368 3.79 12.83 49.14
N THR A 369 3.00 13.79 49.59
CA THR A 369 2.71 14.03 51.02
C THR A 369 2.26 12.75 51.73
N ALA A 370 2.34 12.74 53.08
CA ALA A 370 2.06 11.58 53.94
C ALA A 370 0.71 10.86 53.69
N PHE A 371 -0.21 11.49 52.97
CA PHE A 371 -1.55 10.99 52.67
C PHE A 371 -1.65 10.19 51.36
N ALA A 372 -0.75 10.39 50.40
CA ALA A 372 -0.77 9.63 49.14
C ALA A 372 0.16 8.42 49.23
N LYS A 373 -0.42 7.23 48.98
CA LYS A 373 0.27 5.93 49.12
C LYS A 373 1.22 5.62 47.97
N THR A 374 1.13 6.33 46.85
CA THR A 374 1.92 6.07 45.65
C THR A 374 2.68 7.32 45.23
N PRO A 375 4.00 7.23 44.98
CA PRO A 375 4.76 8.36 44.44
C PRO A 375 4.26 8.73 43.04
N THR A 376 4.31 10.03 42.73
CA THR A 376 4.03 10.50 41.38
C THR A 376 5.29 10.38 40.55
N ILE A 377 5.22 9.61 39.46
CA ILE A 377 6.35 9.36 38.55
C ILE A 377 6.14 10.17 37.29
N TYR A 378 7.04 11.07 36.99
CA TYR A 378 7.02 11.85 35.76
C TYR A 378 7.93 11.19 34.73
N VAL A 379 7.43 11.05 33.50
CA VAL A 379 8.17 10.46 32.39
C VAL A 379 8.16 11.43 31.22
N MET A 380 9.33 11.89 30.80
CA MET A 380 9.47 12.92 29.76
C MET A 380 10.11 12.36 28.49
N GLU A 381 9.51 12.69 27.33
CA GLU A 381 10.14 12.59 26.01
C GLU A 381 10.23 14.00 25.39
N ALA A 382 11.39 14.36 24.86
CA ALA A 382 11.70 15.66 24.29
C ALA A 382 12.06 15.51 22.80
N LYS A 383 11.39 16.27 21.91
CA LYS A 383 11.68 16.23 20.47
C LYS A 383 11.79 17.60 19.82
N TRP A 384 12.89 17.78 19.08
CA TRP A 384 13.08 18.92 18.17
C TRP A 384 12.39 18.66 16.82
N SER A 385 11.07 18.63 16.81
CA SER A 385 10.27 18.43 15.59
C SER A 385 8.85 18.98 15.73
N LEU A 386 8.11 18.97 14.63
CA LEU A 386 6.68 19.24 14.63
C LEU A 386 5.91 18.00 15.12
N VAL A 387 5.38 18.07 16.33
CA VAL A 387 4.63 16.96 16.94
C VAL A 387 3.20 16.92 16.42
N ARG A 388 2.83 15.76 15.89
CA ARG A 388 1.48 15.42 15.41
C ARG A 388 0.86 14.34 16.29
N LYS A 389 -0.44 14.06 16.12
CA LYS A 389 -1.18 12.99 16.82
C LYS A 389 -0.39 11.68 16.89
N ARG A 390 0.16 11.23 15.76
CA ARG A 390 0.92 9.97 15.67
C ARG A 390 2.08 9.90 16.65
N VAL A 391 2.78 11.01 16.88
CA VAL A 391 3.93 11.05 17.78
C VAL A 391 3.48 10.92 19.24
N LEU A 392 2.34 11.52 19.60
CA LEU A 392 1.75 11.39 20.93
C LEU A 392 1.20 9.98 21.16
N ASP A 393 0.55 9.40 20.15
CA ASP A 393 0.08 8.00 20.19
C ASP A 393 1.24 7.03 20.40
N ASP A 394 2.34 7.21 19.65
CA ASP A 394 3.53 6.38 19.77
C ASP A 394 4.15 6.49 21.18
N PHE A 395 4.22 7.68 21.77
CA PHE A 395 4.71 7.87 23.14
C PHE A 395 3.79 7.23 24.18
N PHE A 396 2.48 7.44 24.06
CA PHE A 396 1.48 6.84 24.94
C PHE A 396 1.57 5.31 24.93
N GLU A 397 1.65 4.72 23.74
CA GLU A 397 1.77 3.26 23.59
C GLU A 397 3.12 2.75 24.12
N VAL A 398 4.22 3.50 23.97
CA VAL A 398 5.50 3.15 24.61
C VAL A 398 5.34 3.01 26.12
N LEU A 399 4.70 3.97 26.79
CA LEU A 399 4.48 3.92 28.24
C LEU A 399 3.54 2.77 28.61
N ARG A 400 2.43 2.63 27.90
CA ARG A 400 1.43 1.57 28.12
C ARG A 400 2.02 0.16 28.03
N TRP A 401 2.91 -0.08 27.06
CA TRP A 401 3.50 -1.40 26.82
C TRP A 401 4.87 -1.60 27.43
N SER A 402 5.38 -0.60 28.14
CA SER A 402 6.56 -0.75 28.98
C SER A 402 6.26 -1.66 30.18
N LYS A 403 7.30 -2.36 30.65
CA LYS A 403 7.26 -3.12 31.89
C LYS A 403 7.24 -2.20 33.12
N GLU A 404 7.89 -1.05 33.00
CA GLU A 404 8.10 -0.08 34.07
C GLU A 404 6.84 0.73 34.37
N PHE A 405 6.15 1.24 33.34
CA PHE A 405 5.02 2.17 33.50
C PHE A 405 3.66 1.61 33.09
N GLY A 406 3.62 0.46 32.41
CA GLY A 406 2.38 -0.23 32.07
C GLY A 406 1.88 -1.17 33.18
N SER A 407 0.57 -1.34 33.28
CA SER A 407 -0.09 -2.32 34.17
C SER A 407 -1.29 -2.95 33.49
N ASP A 408 -1.53 -4.22 33.76
CA ASP A 408 -2.68 -4.94 33.20
C ASP A 408 -3.94 -4.63 34.03
N SER A 409 -5.04 -4.30 33.34
CA SER A 409 -6.35 -4.10 33.95
C SER A 409 -7.38 -5.03 33.30
N THR A 410 -8.57 -5.13 33.89
CA THR A 410 -9.69 -5.92 33.35
C THR A 410 -10.13 -5.46 31.95
N ARG A 411 -9.86 -4.20 31.58
CA ARG A 411 -10.17 -3.62 30.25
C ARG A 411 -8.96 -3.59 29.31
N GLY A 412 -7.91 -4.35 29.64
CA GLY A 412 -6.64 -4.38 28.92
C GLY A 412 -5.56 -3.56 29.62
N ARG A 413 -4.39 -3.49 28.99
CA ARG A 413 -3.23 -2.80 29.58
C ARG A 413 -3.44 -1.29 29.61
N VAL A 414 -3.07 -0.63 30.70
CA VAL A 414 -3.16 0.82 30.92
C VAL A 414 -1.87 1.34 31.55
N ILE A 415 -1.64 2.65 31.49
CA ILE A 415 -0.53 3.29 32.22
C ILE A 415 -0.84 3.20 33.72
N LYS A 416 0.18 2.89 34.55
CA LYS A 416 0.07 2.80 36.01
C LYS A 416 -0.47 4.11 36.60
N SER A 417 -1.30 3.98 37.64
CA SER A 417 -1.73 5.16 38.40
C SER A 417 -0.53 5.85 39.05
N GLY A 418 -0.51 7.18 39.02
CA GLY A 418 0.62 7.99 39.49
C GLY A 418 1.69 8.28 38.43
N VAL A 419 1.64 7.68 37.23
CA VAL A 419 2.54 8.04 36.12
C VAL A 419 1.97 9.23 35.35
N VAL A 420 2.75 10.30 35.21
CA VAL A 420 2.42 11.52 34.48
C VAL A 420 3.34 11.64 33.26
N PRO A 421 2.85 11.33 32.05
CA PRO A 421 3.58 11.54 30.80
C PRO A 421 3.74 13.04 30.50
N ILE A 422 4.97 13.48 30.21
CA ILE A 422 5.29 14.82 29.75
C ILE A 422 5.89 14.73 28.34
N PHE A 423 5.39 15.53 27.42
CA PHE A 423 5.95 15.64 26.06
C PHE A 423 6.46 17.06 25.81
N ALA A 424 7.79 17.20 25.71
CA ALA A 424 8.46 18.47 25.45
C ALA A 424 8.80 18.63 23.97
N ALA A 425 8.23 19.63 23.28
CA ALA A 425 8.49 19.81 21.87
C ALA A 425 8.75 21.25 21.47
N SER A 426 9.57 21.42 20.43
CA SER A 426 9.79 22.73 19.82
C SER A 426 8.52 23.27 19.17
N SER A 427 7.67 22.41 18.60
CA SER A 427 6.39 22.84 18.02
C SER A 427 5.35 21.71 17.97
N PHE A 428 4.07 22.10 18.04
CA PHE A 428 2.93 21.20 17.89
C PHE A 428 2.13 21.58 16.64
N ALA A 429 1.63 20.58 15.92
CA ALA A 429 0.84 20.79 14.72
C ALA A 429 -0.51 21.43 15.02
N LYS A 430 -0.96 22.34 14.15
CA LYS A 430 -2.31 22.93 14.18
C LYS A 430 -3.34 22.03 13.48
N GLU A 431 -3.15 20.71 13.54
CA GLU A 431 -4.07 19.76 12.91
C GLU A 431 -5.32 19.56 13.78
N THR A 432 -6.44 19.26 13.11
CA THR A 432 -7.71 18.92 13.77
C THR A 432 -7.91 17.40 13.75
N ILE A 433 -7.97 16.81 14.93
CA ILE A 433 -8.11 15.37 15.14
C ILE A 433 -9.60 15.05 15.33
N LYS A 434 -10.15 14.23 14.43
CA LYS A 434 -11.54 13.75 14.55
C LYS A 434 -11.60 12.47 15.38
N ILE A 435 -12.39 12.47 16.45
CA ILE A 435 -12.69 11.29 17.28
C ILE A 435 -14.19 11.17 17.39
N GLY A 436 -14.77 10.20 16.69
CA GLY A 436 -16.22 10.10 16.57
C GLY A 436 -16.82 11.37 15.95
N LYS A 437 -17.70 12.05 16.71
CA LYS A 437 -18.36 13.30 16.28
C LYS A 437 -17.60 14.57 16.69
N GLU A 438 -16.53 14.46 17.46
CA GLU A 438 -15.81 15.60 18.00
C GLU A 438 -14.54 15.89 17.19
N SER A 439 -14.19 17.18 17.14
CA SER A 439 -12.96 17.67 16.51
C SER A 439 -12.11 18.35 17.58
N LEU A 440 -10.90 17.83 17.77
CA LEU A 440 -9.97 18.27 18.83
C LEU A 440 -8.69 18.85 18.22
N SER A 441 -8.10 19.83 18.88
CA SER A 441 -6.71 20.19 18.64
C SER A 441 -5.75 19.14 19.21
N VAL A 442 -4.48 19.15 18.77
CA VAL A 442 -3.42 18.29 19.31
C VAL A 442 -3.28 18.43 20.84
N ALA A 443 -3.43 19.65 21.36
CA ALA A 443 -3.35 19.90 22.81
C ALA A 443 -4.54 19.29 23.57
N GLN A 444 -5.76 19.43 23.05
CA GLN A 444 -6.94 18.80 23.64
C GLN A 444 -6.86 17.26 23.57
N TYR A 445 -6.30 16.72 22.48
CA TYR A 445 -6.07 15.28 22.35
C TYR A 445 -5.03 14.77 23.35
N ALA A 446 -3.92 15.47 23.53
CA ALA A 446 -2.91 15.15 24.55
C ALA A 446 -3.53 15.12 25.95
N GLY A 447 -4.39 16.10 26.28
CA GLY A 447 -5.13 16.13 27.53
C GLY A 447 -6.01 14.89 27.75
N ARG A 448 -6.66 14.36 26.70
CA ARG A 448 -7.43 13.09 26.80
C ARG A 448 -6.57 11.87 27.08
N LEU A 449 -5.31 11.89 26.66
CA LEU A 449 -4.33 10.85 26.96
C LEU A 449 -3.63 11.07 28.31
N ASN A 450 -4.02 12.10 29.07
CA ASN A 450 -3.35 12.57 30.28
C ASN A 450 -1.86 12.90 30.06
N ILE A 451 -1.51 13.40 28.86
CA ILE A 451 -0.14 13.83 28.54
C ILE A 451 -0.04 15.34 28.73
N GLU A 452 0.91 15.79 29.55
CA GLU A 452 1.24 17.21 29.70
C GLU A 452 2.16 17.66 28.55
N LEU A 453 1.80 18.75 27.87
CA LEU A 453 2.60 19.30 26.79
C LEU A 453 3.47 20.46 27.28
N TRP A 454 4.78 20.35 27.10
CA TRP A 454 5.73 21.42 27.36
C TRP A 454 6.18 22.04 26.05
N THR A 455 5.88 23.33 25.89
CA THR A 455 6.20 24.08 24.68
C THR A 455 7.46 24.91 24.87
N GLN A 456 8.12 25.24 23.76
CA GLN A 456 9.17 26.24 23.74
C GLN A 456 8.75 27.60 24.34
N ALA A 457 7.46 27.96 24.26
CA ALA A 457 6.95 29.21 24.81
C ALA A 457 6.98 29.17 26.34
N LYS A 458 6.56 28.06 26.95
CA LYS A 458 6.60 27.83 28.40
C LYS A 458 8.03 27.96 28.95
N PHE A 459 9.04 27.41 28.27
CA PHE A 459 10.43 27.58 28.70
C PHE A 459 10.94 29.02 28.52
N ASN A 460 10.55 29.71 27.45
CA ASN A 460 10.91 31.11 27.27
C ASN A 460 10.27 32.01 28.32
N GLU A 461 9.01 31.77 28.70
CA GLU A 461 8.33 32.46 29.80
C GLU A 461 9.12 32.35 31.11
N MET A 462 9.61 31.16 31.45
CA MET A 462 10.47 30.94 32.63
C MET A 462 11.78 31.73 32.58
N LEU A 463 12.38 31.91 31.38
CA LEU A 463 13.55 32.77 31.24
C LEU A 463 13.18 34.25 31.46
N TYR A 464 12.03 34.68 30.93
CA TYR A 464 11.57 36.06 31.05
C TYR A 464 11.20 36.44 32.48
N GLU A 465 10.60 35.53 33.24
CA GLU A 465 10.35 35.68 34.68
C GLU A 465 11.65 35.90 35.47
N ARG A 466 12.78 35.41 34.95
CA ARG A 466 14.12 35.62 35.53
C ARG A 466 14.79 36.91 35.03
N SER A 467 14.03 37.79 34.37
CA SER A 467 14.51 39.04 33.77
C SER A 467 15.56 38.83 32.66
N ILE A 468 15.54 37.68 31.99
CA ILE A 468 16.36 37.44 30.80
C ILE A 468 15.69 38.17 29.62
N PRO A 469 16.44 38.91 28.80
CA PRO A 469 15.88 39.66 27.67
C PRO A 469 15.07 38.81 26.69
N MET A 470 13.96 39.34 26.17
CA MET A 470 13.05 38.60 25.27
C MET A 470 13.69 38.12 23.97
N ASN A 471 14.75 38.79 23.53
CA ASN A 471 15.53 38.39 22.36
C ASN A 471 16.35 37.11 22.61
N ILE A 472 16.55 36.68 23.85
CA ILE A 472 17.23 35.43 24.20
C ILE A 472 16.16 34.35 24.38
N THR A 473 16.25 33.29 23.57
CA THR A 473 15.27 32.21 23.58
C THR A 473 15.97 30.85 23.63
N VAL A 474 15.29 29.83 24.16
CA VAL A 474 15.84 28.46 24.23
C VAL A 474 16.20 27.92 22.85
N GLN A 475 15.51 28.35 21.80
CA GLN A 475 15.82 27.97 20.41
C GLN A 475 17.12 28.60 19.93
N LYS A 476 17.45 29.82 20.37
CA LYS A 476 18.74 30.45 20.05
C LYS A 476 19.87 29.72 20.77
N VAL A 477 19.67 29.39 22.04
CA VAL A 477 20.62 28.57 22.82
C VAL A 477 20.88 27.24 22.10
N CYS A 478 19.83 26.50 21.73
CA CYS A 478 19.97 25.24 20.99
C CYS A 478 20.75 25.38 19.68
N ARG A 479 20.56 26.50 18.95
CA ARG A 479 21.22 26.73 17.66
C ARG A 479 22.70 27.05 17.82
N VAL A 480 23.05 27.87 18.82
CA VAL A 480 24.40 28.36 19.06
C VAL A 480 25.30 27.28 19.67
N ALA A 481 24.79 26.48 20.61
CA ALA A 481 25.57 25.46 21.33
C ALA A 481 26.10 24.34 20.44
N ALA A 482 27.36 23.91 20.59
CA ALA A 482 27.90 22.82 19.79
C ALA A 482 27.34 21.43 20.18
N ASP A 483 27.02 21.23 21.46
CA ASP A 483 26.53 19.97 22.01
C ASP A 483 25.66 20.16 23.28
N GLU A 484 25.26 19.04 23.90
CA GLU A 484 24.41 18.97 25.09
C GLU A 484 25.05 19.62 26.32
N ASP A 485 26.36 19.43 26.51
CA ASP A 485 27.11 19.96 27.66
C ASP A 485 27.18 21.49 27.58
N GLU A 486 27.42 22.01 26.37
CA GLU A 486 27.46 23.44 26.11
C GLU A 486 26.09 24.11 26.27
N VAL A 487 24.99 23.42 25.94
CA VAL A 487 23.63 23.92 26.24
C VAL A 487 23.45 24.14 27.73
N ALA A 488 23.85 23.17 28.56
CA ALA A 488 23.73 23.28 30.01
C ALA A 488 24.60 24.43 30.53
N GLU A 489 25.84 24.56 30.05
CA GLU A 489 26.76 25.64 30.42
C GLU A 489 26.21 27.04 30.07
N ILE A 490 25.68 27.20 28.85
CA ILE A 490 25.06 28.45 28.40
C ILE A 490 23.86 28.80 29.28
N LEU A 491 22.95 27.85 29.53
CA LEU A 491 21.75 28.08 30.35
C LEU A 491 22.13 28.41 31.79
N ASP A 492 23.07 27.70 32.40
CA ASP A 492 23.56 27.98 33.76
C ASP A 492 24.13 29.40 33.88
N THR A 493 24.93 29.82 32.90
CA THR A 493 25.60 31.12 32.91
C THR A 493 24.59 32.25 32.69
N ILE A 494 23.66 32.07 31.75
CA ILE A 494 22.55 33.01 31.49
C ILE A 494 21.64 33.11 32.74
N TRP A 495 21.34 31.99 33.38
CA TRP A 495 20.48 31.93 34.56
C TRP A 495 21.10 32.63 35.78
N LYS A 496 22.41 32.48 35.98
CA LYS A 496 23.18 33.17 37.04
C LYS A 496 23.38 34.66 36.74
N THR A 497 23.50 35.04 35.46
CA THR A 497 23.77 36.42 35.04
C THR A 497 22.83 36.94 33.92
N PRO A 498 21.53 37.14 34.21
CA PRO A 498 20.53 37.51 33.18
C PRO A 498 20.88 38.75 32.37
N LYS A 499 21.50 39.77 33.00
CA LYS A 499 21.89 41.03 32.34
C LYS A 499 22.97 40.85 31.26
N LYS A 500 23.78 39.78 31.35
CA LYS A 500 24.84 39.45 30.39
C LYS A 500 24.44 38.38 29.39
N ALA A 501 23.17 37.96 29.36
CA ALA A 501 22.72 36.84 28.54
C ALA A 501 23.03 37.03 27.04
N GLU A 502 22.93 38.26 26.55
CA GLU A 502 23.23 38.57 25.15
C GLU A 502 24.73 38.51 24.83
N SER A 503 25.61 38.97 25.74
CA SER A 503 27.06 38.85 25.53
C SER A 503 27.49 37.39 25.56
N ILE A 504 26.96 36.61 26.49
CA ILE A 504 27.24 35.16 26.60
C ILE A 504 26.87 34.45 25.29
N LEU A 505 25.65 34.65 24.76
CA LEU A 505 25.28 34.03 23.48
C LEU A 505 26.16 34.48 22.31
N ARG A 506 26.62 35.74 22.29
CA ARG A 506 27.53 36.23 21.26
C ARG A 506 28.91 35.56 21.35
N GLU A 507 29.44 35.39 22.56
CA GLU A 507 30.72 34.69 22.80
C GLU A 507 30.67 33.27 22.26
N TYR A 508 29.62 32.50 22.60
CA TYR A 508 29.45 31.15 22.06
C TYR A 508 29.18 31.13 20.56
N SER A 509 28.50 32.15 20.01
CA SER A 509 28.34 32.28 18.55
C SER A 509 29.66 32.53 17.84
N ILE A 510 30.62 33.22 18.48
CA ILE A 510 31.97 33.44 17.94
C ILE A 510 32.79 32.15 18.09
N LYS A 511 32.74 31.50 19.26
CA LYS A 511 33.41 30.23 19.55
C LYS A 511 33.01 29.15 18.54
N ASN A 512 31.72 29.05 18.22
CA ASN A 512 31.18 28.06 17.30
C ASN A 512 30.99 28.59 15.88
N LYS A 513 31.63 29.71 15.54
CA LYS A 513 31.44 30.39 14.26
C LYS A 513 31.68 29.46 13.07
N GLU A 514 32.74 28.66 13.09
CA GLU A 514 33.05 27.73 12.00
C GLU A 514 31.93 26.70 11.78
N LEU A 515 31.35 26.16 12.86
CA LEU A 515 30.22 25.25 12.82
C LEU A 515 28.96 25.94 12.26
N LEU A 516 28.69 27.16 12.70
CA LEU A 516 27.51 27.93 12.33
C LEU A 516 27.56 28.42 10.88
N ASP A 517 28.70 29.00 10.46
CA ASP A 517 28.94 29.46 9.09
C ASP A 517 28.82 28.29 8.11
N PHE A 518 29.42 27.16 8.47
CA PHE A 518 29.27 25.91 7.72
C PHE A 518 27.82 25.46 7.59
N GLU A 519 27.04 25.52 8.68
CA GLU A 519 25.61 25.19 8.67
C GLU A 519 24.74 26.16 7.85
N ASP A 520 25.15 27.43 7.75
CA ASP A 520 24.41 28.47 7.04
C ASP A 520 24.75 28.53 5.55
N GLU A 521 25.99 28.21 5.15
CA GLU A 521 26.32 27.93 3.75
C GLU A 521 25.46 26.80 3.17
N ILE A 522 25.20 25.76 3.97
CA ILE A 522 24.32 24.65 3.61
C ILE A 522 22.89 25.13 3.39
N LYS A 523 22.38 26.06 4.22
CA LYS A 523 21.05 26.66 4.02
C LYS A 523 20.98 27.51 2.76
N LYS A 524 22.00 28.33 2.48
CA LYS A 524 22.06 29.17 1.27
C LYS A 524 22.04 28.33 -0.01
N LYS A 525 22.80 27.22 -0.06
CA LYS A 525 22.76 26.25 -1.17
C LYS A 525 21.38 25.57 -1.35
N ARG A 526 20.53 25.50 -0.32
CA ARG A 526 19.14 25.01 -0.43
C ARG A 526 18.17 26.04 -1.04
N LYS A 527 18.36 27.34 -0.75
CA LYS A 527 17.50 28.41 -1.29
C LYS A 527 17.74 28.66 -2.78
N ASN A 528 18.98 28.53 -3.25
CA ASN A 528 19.33 28.75 -4.66
C ASN A 528 19.02 27.54 -5.57
N LYS A 529 18.53 26.42 -5.02
CA LYS A 529 18.14 25.20 -5.75
C LYS A 529 16.61 24.97 -5.77
N ARG A 530 15.85 25.83 -5.11
CA ARG A 530 14.40 25.96 -5.29
C ARG A 530 14.16 27.14 -6.21
#